data_AF-A0A6A6AJT2-F1
#
_entry.id   AF-A0A6A6AJT2-F1
#
_cell.length_a   1.000
_cell.length_b   1.000
_cell.length_c   1.000
_cell.angle_alpha   90.00
_cell.angle_beta   90.00
_cell.angle_gamma   90.00
#
_symmetry.space_group_name_H-M   'P 1'
#
loop_
_entity.id
_entity.type
_entity.pdbx_description
1 polymer ?
#
loop_
_entity_poly.entity_id
_entity_poly.type
_entity_poly.pdbx_seq_one_letter_code
_entity_poly.pdbx_strand_id
1 'polypeptide(L)'
;MGHFGGVYGNFSFFNTALLEMPVPHVHLPISGNETKENIVKWMFQFDATVLLSNPSTARSIADQLTREGKTMESVRLISYTGESFTKGLRAAYKKAFPNAVAYPSLYGSIDAGPIGIPPHPYQGGDDDVAPTYKVLAPLLVMEIMDENGKPIKENDQKGSIVVTHLIRRLQPMIRYPTGDIASWADYSNEIFQLHGRDSVGLKIINTHLPIAVLRETIEESLGEGVSQGSQFVVRRSNGSDAQELTIRIVAKEPANADSVREKINTKFCQISAKWAEHQKNGYIALLQVEWISVDQLQLKGSGKVSDILEERF
;
A
#
# COMPACT_ATOMS: atom_id res chain seq x y z
N MET A 1 0.95 1.70 -19.12
CA MET A 1 0.36 2.51 -18.02
C MET A 1 0.26 3.95 -18.49
N GLY A 2 -0.94 4.47 -18.71
CA GLY A 2 -1.15 5.80 -19.27
C GLY A 2 -0.78 6.89 -18.26
N HIS A 3 0.28 7.63 -18.56
CA HIS A 3 0.59 8.91 -17.91
C HIS A 3 0.04 10.00 -18.83
N PHE A 4 -0.87 10.84 -18.34
CA PHE A 4 -1.24 12.08 -19.01
C PHE A 4 -0.57 13.23 -18.26
N GLY A 5 0.40 13.90 -18.89
CA GLY A 5 1.10 15.04 -18.29
C GLY A 5 1.91 14.73 -17.03
N GLY A 6 2.37 13.49 -16.84
CA GLY A 6 3.12 13.08 -15.64
C GLY A 6 2.24 12.85 -14.39
N VAL A 7 0.92 12.80 -14.54
CA VAL A 7 -0.03 12.49 -13.45
C VAL A 7 -0.56 11.07 -13.61
N TYR A 8 -0.60 10.32 -12.51
CA TYR A 8 -1.14 8.96 -12.46
C TYR A 8 -2.67 8.98 -12.63
N GLY A 9 -3.22 8.10 -13.47
CA GLY A 9 -4.63 8.16 -13.91
C GLY A 9 -5.69 8.25 -12.80
N ASN A 10 -5.47 7.65 -11.62
CA ASN A 10 -6.42 7.79 -10.50
C ASN A 10 -6.49 9.21 -9.93
N PHE A 11 -5.45 10.03 -10.09
CA PHE A 11 -5.47 11.44 -9.66
C PHE A 11 -6.19 12.35 -10.65
N SER A 12 -6.42 11.92 -11.89
CA SER A 12 -7.29 12.65 -12.83
C SER A 12 -8.74 12.74 -12.32
N PHE A 13 -9.22 11.70 -11.62
CA PHE A 13 -10.52 11.74 -10.93
C PHE A 13 -10.53 12.87 -9.90
N PHE A 14 -9.53 12.95 -9.04
CA PHE A 14 -9.45 13.99 -8.01
C PHE A 14 -9.35 15.39 -8.59
N ASN A 15 -8.59 15.59 -9.67
CA ASN A 15 -8.53 16.88 -10.35
C ASN A 15 -9.92 17.34 -10.79
N THR A 16 -10.71 16.44 -11.38
CA THR A 16 -12.07 16.74 -11.84
C THR A 16 -13.03 16.91 -10.66
N ALA A 17 -12.95 16.04 -9.65
CA ALA A 17 -13.79 16.11 -8.46
C ALA A 17 -13.57 17.41 -7.67
N LEU A 18 -12.33 17.90 -7.61
CA LEU A 18 -12.00 19.19 -7.01
C LEU A 18 -12.61 20.33 -7.81
N LEU A 19 -12.50 20.34 -9.15
CA LEU A 19 -13.13 21.39 -9.98
C LEU A 19 -14.65 21.52 -9.77
N GLU A 20 -15.33 20.40 -9.55
CA GLU A 20 -16.78 20.35 -9.31
C GLU A 20 -17.17 20.53 -7.82
N MET A 21 -16.18 20.70 -6.94
CA MET A 21 -16.42 20.77 -5.51
C MET A 21 -17.12 22.10 -5.15
N PRO A 22 -18.27 22.07 -4.43
CA PRO A 22 -19.07 23.27 -4.18
C PRO A 22 -18.48 24.19 -3.09
N VAL A 23 -17.24 23.95 -2.65
CA VAL A 23 -16.54 24.77 -1.67
C VAL A 23 -15.32 25.43 -2.29
N PRO A 24 -15.05 26.72 -1.98
CA PRO A 24 -13.84 27.38 -2.44
C PRO A 24 -12.60 26.63 -1.98
N HIS A 25 -11.70 26.34 -2.92
CA HIS A 25 -10.43 25.70 -2.65
C HIS A 25 -9.40 26.15 -3.68
N VAL A 26 -8.13 26.06 -3.31
CA VAL A 26 -7.00 26.23 -4.23
C VAL A 26 -6.38 24.87 -4.44
N HIS A 27 -6.40 24.41 -5.67
CA HIS A 27 -5.78 23.15 -6.05
C HIS A 27 -4.39 23.40 -6.63
N LEU A 28 -3.37 22.76 -6.05
CA LEU A 28 -1.99 22.77 -6.54
C LEU A 28 -1.71 21.43 -7.26
N PRO A 29 -1.95 21.33 -8.58
CA PRO A 29 -1.73 20.09 -9.32
C PRO A 29 -0.24 19.85 -9.54
N ILE A 30 0.41 19.18 -8.59
CA ILE A 30 1.84 18.88 -8.67
C ILE A 30 2.05 17.42 -9.12
N SER A 31 2.87 17.22 -10.16
CA SER A 31 3.21 15.88 -10.64
C SER A 31 4.06 15.12 -9.62
N GLY A 32 3.84 13.81 -9.50
CA GLY A 32 4.71 12.94 -8.71
C GLY A 32 6.15 12.85 -9.21
N ASN A 33 6.41 13.24 -10.47
CA ASN A 33 7.75 13.31 -11.06
C ASN A 33 8.51 14.60 -10.71
N GLU A 34 7.85 15.56 -10.06
CA GLU A 34 8.53 16.76 -9.59
C GLU A 34 9.52 16.44 -8.46
N THR A 35 10.60 17.22 -8.40
CA THR A 35 11.60 17.11 -7.33
C THR A 35 10.99 17.42 -5.97
N LYS A 36 11.46 16.74 -4.92
CA LYS A 36 10.91 16.91 -3.57
C LYS A 36 11.22 18.31 -3.03
N GLU A 37 12.36 18.88 -3.41
CA GLU A 37 12.75 20.25 -3.13
C GLU A 37 11.73 21.25 -3.69
N ASN A 38 11.32 21.11 -4.96
CA ASN A 38 10.32 22.00 -5.56
C ASN A 38 8.93 21.80 -4.96
N ILE A 39 8.52 20.54 -4.71
CA ILE A 39 7.25 20.24 -4.04
C ILE A 39 7.19 20.96 -2.68
N VAL A 40 8.21 20.76 -1.83
CA VAL A 40 8.28 21.41 -0.52
C VAL A 40 8.29 22.93 -0.64
N LYS A 41 9.07 23.48 -1.58
CA LYS A 41 9.10 24.93 -1.85
C LYS A 41 7.71 25.48 -2.17
N TRP A 42 6.97 24.84 -3.07
CA TRP A 42 5.62 25.29 -3.45
C TRP A 42 4.63 25.11 -2.32
N MET A 43 4.70 24.01 -1.58
CA MET A 43 3.86 23.80 -0.41
C MET A 43 4.03 24.93 0.62
N PHE A 44 5.25 25.41 0.87
CA PHE A 44 5.49 26.56 1.74
C PHE A 44 5.02 27.87 1.10
N GLN A 45 5.30 28.07 -0.18
CA GLN A 45 4.93 29.31 -0.90
C GLN A 45 3.42 29.55 -0.93
N PHE A 46 2.63 28.48 -1.03
CA PHE A 46 1.16 28.54 -1.14
C PHE A 46 0.43 28.13 0.14
N ASP A 47 1.17 27.92 1.24
CA ASP A 47 0.63 27.49 2.54
C ASP A 47 -0.32 26.28 2.42
N ALA A 48 0.20 25.18 1.86
CA ALA A 48 -0.60 23.99 1.58
C ALA A 48 -1.23 23.41 2.86
N THR A 49 -2.56 23.27 2.87
CA THR A 49 -3.29 22.78 4.06
C THR A 49 -3.66 21.29 4.01
N VAL A 50 -3.66 20.69 2.82
CA VAL A 50 -4.05 19.30 2.60
C VAL A 50 -3.10 18.67 1.59
N LEU A 51 -2.56 17.49 1.90
CA LEU A 51 -1.89 16.65 0.90
C LEU A 51 -2.87 15.58 0.44
N LEU A 52 -3.09 15.52 -0.87
CA LEU A 52 -3.80 14.44 -1.53
C LEU A 52 -2.78 13.67 -2.38
N SER A 53 -2.31 12.52 -1.89
CA SER A 53 -1.22 11.77 -2.52
C SER A 53 -1.30 10.27 -2.23
N ASN A 54 -0.39 9.47 -2.79
CA ASN A 54 -0.16 8.14 -2.23
C ASN A 54 0.69 8.24 -0.94
N PRO A 55 0.62 7.23 -0.06
CA PRO A 55 1.43 7.15 1.16
C PRO A 55 2.95 7.28 0.90
N SER A 56 3.49 6.66 -0.14
CA SER A 56 4.92 6.74 -0.45
C SER A 56 5.40 8.17 -0.81
N THR A 57 4.63 8.93 -1.59
CA THR A 57 5.01 10.31 -1.94
C THR A 57 4.95 11.23 -0.72
N ALA A 58 3.87 11.17 0.06
CA ALA A 58 3.78 11.95 1.29
C ALA A 58 4.90 11.60 2.28
N ARG A 59 5.33 10.32 2.33
CA ARG A 59 6.49 9.89 3.11
C ARG A 59 7.78 10.55 2.65
N SER A 60 8.04 10.55 1.36
CA SER A 60 9.24 11.18 0.78
C SER A 60 9.28 12.69 1.04
N ILE A 61 8.13 13.37 1.01
CA ILE A 61 8.03 14.79 1.38
C ILE A 61 8.32 14.98 2.88
N ALA A 62 7.79 14.10 3.74
CA ALA A 62 8.04 14.14 5.18
C ALA A 62 9.54 13.94 5.51
N ASP A 63 10.22 13.06 4.77
CA ASP A 63 11.67 12.87 4.89
C ASP A 63 12.46 14.10 4.47
N GLN A 64 12.07 14.75 3.36
CA GLN A 64 12.69 16.00 2.92
C GLN A 64 12.59 17.09 3.98
N LEU A 65 11.38 17.32 4.52
CA LEU A 65 11.14 18.29 5.58
C LEU A 65 12.00 17.99 6.81
N THR A 66 12.03 16.72 7.22
CA THR A 66 12.82 16.27 8.37
C THR A 66 14.31 16.50 8.16
N ARG A 67 14.85 16.20 6.96
CA ARG A 67 16.25 16.41 6.59
C ARG A 67 16.64 17.88 6.64
N GLU A 68 15.73 18.77 6.25
CA GLU A 68 15.92 20.22 6.30
C GLU A 68 15.67 20.82 7.70
N GLY A 69 15.32 20.01 8.70
CA GLY A 69 14.98 20.49 10.05
C GLY A 69 13.70 21.32 10.08
N LYS A 70 12.79 21.10 9.12
CA LYS A 70 11.54 21.83 8.96
C LYS A 70 10.34 20.95 9.31
N THR A 71 9.26 21.62 9.68
CA THR A 71 7.91 21.04 9.81
C THR A 71 6.93 21.92 9.03
N MET A 72 5.76 21.39 8.71
CA MET A 72 4.69 22.14 8.08
C MET A 72 3.40 21.95 8.87
N GLU A 73 3.15 22.90 9.76
CA GLU A 73 2.01 22.88 10.69
C GLU A 73 0.68 23.22 10.03
N SER A 74 0.69 23.92 8.89
CA SER A 74 -0.52 24.28 8.15
C SER A 74 -1.20 23.07 7.49
N VAL A 75 -0.44 22.00 7.23
CA VAL A 75 -1.02 20.73 6.77
C VAL A 75 -1.79 20.08 7.92
N ARG A 76 -3.11 20.02 7.74
CA ARG A 76 -4.04 19.41 8.70
C ARG A 76 -4.59 18.06 8.24
N LEU A 77 -4.41 17.69 6.98
CA LEU A 77 -4.93 16.43 6.43
C LEU A 77 -3.96 15.86 5.40
N ILE A 78 -3.64 14.58 5.54
CA ILE A 78 -2.99 13.78 4.51
C ILE A 78 -4.00 12.73 4.05
N SER A 79 -4.68 13.07 2.95
CA SER A 79 -5.66 12.21 2.32
C SER A 79 -4.96 11.29 1.33
N TYR A 80 -5.14 9.98 1.47
CA TYR A 80 -4.36 9.00 0.70
C TYR A 80 -5.18 8.03 -0.13
N THR A 81 -4.61 7.60 -1.25
CA THR A 81 -5.18 6.56 -2.12
C THR A 81 -4.11 5.79 -2.88
N GLY A 82 -4.48 4.63 -3.43
CA GLY A 82 -3.67 3.89 -4.39
C GLY A 82 -2.53 3.05 -3.79
N GLU A 83 -2.29 3.11 -2.48
CA GLU A 83 -1.44 2.20 -1.71
C GLU A 83 -2.04 2.01 -0.32
N SER A 84 -1.76 0.87 0.31
CA SER A 84 -2.09 0.66 1.71
C SER A 84 -1.23 1.56 2.59
N PHE A 85 -1.85 2.18 3.59
CA PHE A 85 -1.12 2.87 4.64
C PHE A 85 -0.69 1.87 5.71
N THR A 86 0.53 2.01 6.23
CA THR A 86 1.06 1.16 7.31
C THR A 86 1.32 1.99 8.56
N LYS A 87 1.20 1.37 9.74
CA LYS A 87 1.43 2.03 11.02
C LYS A 87 2.81 2.70 11.12
N GLY A 88 3.83 2.09 10.50
CA GLY A 88 5.19 2.64 10.47
C GLY A 88 5.30 4.05 9.89
N LEU A 89 4.35 4.46 9.04
CA LEU A 89 4.34 5.80 8.44
C LEU A 89 3.91 6.91 9.41
N ARG A 90 3.17 6.58 10.49
CA ARG A 90 2.58 7.58 11.39
C ARG A 90 3.62 8.47 12.05
N ALA A 91 4.70 7.89 12.58
CA ALA A 91 5.74 8.65 13.30
C ALA A 91 6.43 9.66 12.39
N ALA A 92 6.78 9.21 11.18
CA ALA A 92 7.33 10.03 10.12
C ALA A 92 6.40 11.20 9.74
N TYR A 93 5.11 10.91 9.56
CA TYR A 93 4.12 11.92 9.17
C TYR A 93 3.92 12.93 10.28
N LYS A 94 3.75 12.49 11.53
CA LYS A 94 3.60 13.38 12.68
C LYS A 94 4.82 14.26 12.91
N LYS A 95 6.03 13.76 12.63
CA LYS A 95 7.25 14.57 12.74
C LYS A 95 7.26 15.73 11.73
N ALA A 96 6.87 15.48 10.48
CA ALA A 96 6.88 16.50 9.43
C ALA A 96 5.63 17.40 9.42
N PHE A 97 4.48 16.82 9.77
CA PHE A 97 3.14 17.43 9.71
C PHE A 97 2.42 17.21 11.06
N PRO A 98 2.79 17.95 12.11
CA PRO A 98 2.34 17.66 13.48
C PRO A 98 0.81 17.74 13.67
N ASN A 99 0.16 18.61 12.91
CA ASN A 99 -1.29 18.82 12.96
C ASN A 99 -2.07 17.93 11.98
N ALA A 100 -1.38 17.14 11.16
CA ALA A 100 -2.02 16.34 10.13
C ALA A 100 -2.61 15.06 10.69
N VAL A 101 -3.75 14.67 10.13
CA VAL A 101 -4.36 13.35 10.31
C VAL A 101 -4.29 12.59 8.99
N ALA A 102 -4.06 11.28 9.05
CA ALA A 102 -4.05 10.42 7.87
C ALA A 102 -5.43 9.80 7.64
N TYR A 103 -5.97 9.95 6.42
CA TYR A 103 -7.33 9.51 6.10
C TYR A 103 -7.46 9.00 4.65
N PRO A 104 -8.11 7.85 4.40
CA PRO A 104 -8.32 7.32 3.05
C PRO A 104 -9.23 8.26 2.24
N SER A 105 -8.93 8.44 0.95
CA SER A 105 -9.77 9.24 0.06
C SER A 105 -10.76 8.38 -0.73
N LEU A 106 -10.25 7.29 -1.33
CA LEU A 106 -10.95 6.48 -2.33
C LEU A 106 -10.22 5.15 -2.50
N TYR A 107 -10.99 4.07 -2.60
CA TYR A 107 -10.55 2.81 -3.18
C TYR A 107 -11.02 2.71 -4.64
N GLY A 108 -10.11 2.31 -5.52
CA GLY A 108 -10.40 2.19 -6.94
C GLY A 108 -9.23 1.59 -7.72
N SER A 109 -9.48 1.26 -8.98
CA SER A 109 -8.46 0.76 -9.92
C SER A 109 -8.43 1.63 -11.18
N ILE A 110 -7.36 1.54 -11.97
CA ILE A 110 -7.30 2.26 -13.25
C ILE A 110 -8.42 1.77 -14.18
N ASP A 111 -8.66 0.46 -14.19
CA ASP A 111 -9.60 -0.16 -15.11
C ASP A 111 -11.05 0.09 -14.70
N ALA A 112 -11.40 -0.11 -13.42
CA ALA A 112 -12.76 0.07 -12.91
C ALA A 112 -13.06 1.52 -12.47
N GLY A 113 -12.04 2.35 -12.25
CA GLY A 113 -12.19 3.69 -11.68
C GLY A 113 -12.49 3.65 -10.18
N PRO A 114 -13.18 4.68 -9.64
CA PRO A 114 -13.65 4.72 -8.26
C PRO A 114 -14.56 3.51 -7.93
N ILE A 115 -14.24 2.75 -6.89
CA ILE A 115 -15.02 1.58 -6.45
C ILE A 115 -15.74 1.87 -5.12
N GLY A 116 -15.04 2.47 -4.15
CA GLY A 116 -15.59 2.77 -2.85
C GLY A 116 -14.96 3.99 -2.20
N ILE A 117 -15.73 4.71 -1.39
CA ILE A 117 -15.30 5.88 -0.61
C ILE A 117 -15.47 5.59 0.88
N PRO A 118 -14.77 6.28 1.79
CA PRO A 118 -15.01 6.09 3.22
C PRO A 118 -16.50 6.24 3.58
N PRO A 119 -17.06 5.35 4.42
CA PRO A 119 -18.50 5.28 4.70
C PRO A 119 -19.02 6.48 5.49
N HIS A 120 -18.13 7.18 6.20
CA HIS A 120 -18.45 8.32 7.05
C HIS A 120 -17.49 9.46 6.77
N PRO A 121 -17.89 10.73 7.00
CA PRO A 121 -16.94 11.83 7.08
C PRO A 121 -15.89 11.57 8.16
N TYR A 122 -14.76 12.24 8.06
CA TYR A 122 -13.72 12.24 9.09
C TYR A 122 -14.31 12.47 10.50
N GLN A 123 -14.10 11.53 11.42
CA GLN A 123 -14.67 11.58 12.79
C GLN A 123 -13.65 11.92 13.88
N GLY A 124 -12.39 12.21 13.55
CA GLY A 124 -11.31 12.38 14.52
C GLY A 124 -10.37 11.18 14.58
N GLY A 125 -9.10 11.41 14.93
CA GLY A 125 -8.05 10.37 14.96
C GLY A 125 -7.46 10.04 13.59
N ASP A 126 -6.62 9.02 13.52
CA ASP A 126 -6.13 8.46 12.25
C ASP A 126 -7.01 7.25 11.89
N ASP A 127 -7.56 7.22 10.66
CA ASP A 127 -8.30 6.08 10.09
C ASP A 127 -7.52 5.51 8.90
N ASP A 128 -6.23 5.32 9.13
CA ASP A 128 -5.23 5.05 8.12
C ASP A 128 -4.98 3.53 7.94
N VAL A 129 -5.07 2.75 9.01
CA VAL A 129 -4.73 1.33 8.99
C VAL A 129 -5.98 0.49 8.75
N ALA A 130 -5.96 -0.28 7.66
CA ALA A 130 -7.03 -1.18 7.24
C ALA A 130 -8.41 -0.49 7.13
N PRO A 131 -8.50 0.61 6.34
CA PRO A 131 -9.70 1.43 6.25
C PRO A 131 -10.89 0.66 5.68
N THR A 132 -12.08 1.13 6.05
CA THR A 132 -13.34 0.67 5.46
C THR A 132 -13.81 1.63 4.36
N TYR A 133 -14.53 1.08 3.40
CA TYR A 133 -15.10 1.80 2.28
C TYR A 133 -16.54 1.36 2.07
N LYS A 134 -17.39 2.29 1.68
CA LYS A 134 -18.72 2.03 1.15
C LYS A 134 -18.65 1.95 -0.37
N VAL A 135 -19.26 0.92 -0.94
CA VAL A 135 -19.39 0.76 -2.39
C VAL A 135 -20.11 1.96 -3.01
N LEU A 136 -19.63 2.43 -4.16
CA LEU A 136 -20.26 3.52 -4.92
C LEU A 136 -21.51 3.05 -5.70
N ALA A 137 -22.46 2.42 -5.01
CA ALA A 137 -23.75 2.09 -5.58
C ALA A 137 -24.57 3.37 -5.84
N PRO A 138 -25.41 3.41 -6.91
CA PRO A 138 -25.66 2.35 -7.89
C PRO A 138 -24.74 2.44 -9.13
N LEU A 139 -23.58 3.10 -9.08
CA LEU A 139 -22.72 3.30 -10.25
C LEU A 139 -22.02 2.00 -10.71
N LEU A 140 -21.80 1.11 -9.75
CA LEU A 140 -21.21 -0.21 -9.93
C LEU A 140 -21.81 -1.20 -8.91
N VAL A 141 -21.65 -2.48 -9.22
CA VAL A 141 -21.89 -3.60 -8.31
C VAL A 141 -20.54 -4.17 -7.92
N MET A 142 -20.31 -4.35 -6.62
CA MET A 142 -19.12 -5.00 -6.09
C MET A 142 -19.51 -6.30 -5.41
N GLU A 143 -18.78 -7.38 -5.72
CA GLU A 143 -18.93 -8.69 -5.11
C GLU A 143 -17.60 -9.07 -4.45
N ILE A 144 -17.66 -9.70 -3.28
CA ILE A 144 -16.51 -10.38 -2.66
C ILE A 144 -16.72 -11.87 -2.88
N MET A 145 -15.75 -12.55 -3.50
CA MET A 145 -15.88 -13.92 -3.96
C MET A 145 -15.01 -14.88 -3.14
N ASP A 146 -15.56 -16.04 -2.77
CA ASP A 146 -14.80 -17.12 -2.15
C ASP A 146 -13.88 -17.85 -3.16
N GLU A 147 -13.11 -18.82 -2.67
CA GLU A 147 -12.20 -19.64 -3.50
C GLU A 147 -12.91 -20.48 -4.58
N ASN A 148 -14.22 -20.72 -4.41
CA ASN A 148 -15.05 -21.47 -5.36
C ASN A 148 -15.77 -20.54 -6.35
N GLY A 149 -15.50 -19.24 -6.31
CA GLY A 149 -16.15 -18.25 -7.16
C GLY A 149 -17.62 -18.00 -6.80
N LYS A 150 -18.01 -18.17 -5.53
CA LYS A 150 -19.34 -17.81 -5.01
C LYS A 150 -19.30 -16.48 -4.24
N PRO A 151 -20.33 -15.63 -4.35
CA PRO A 151 -20.37 -14.38 -3.60
C PRO A 151 -20.51 -14.65 -2.10
N ILE A 152 -19.62 -14.03 -1.32
CA ILE A 152 -19.64 -13.98 0.14
C ILE A 152 -20.61 -12.87 0.56
N LYS A 153 -21.46 -13.17 1.55
CA LYS A 153 -22.38 -12.19 2.17
C LYS A 153 -22.16 -12.06 3.68
N GLU A 154 -21.43 -13.01 4.24
CA GLU A 154 -21.01 -13.03 5.63
C GLU A 154 -19.99 -11.91 5.88
N ASN A 155 -20.16 -11.20 6.99
CA ASN A 155 -19.17 -10.22 7.43
C ASN A 155 -17.88 -10.93 7.86
N ASP A 156 -16.76 -10.22 7.75
CA ASP A 156 -15.41 -10.64 8.15
C ASP A 156 -14.81 -11.83 7.35
N GLN A 157 -15.60 -12.47 6.49
CA GLN A 157 -15.08 -13.50 5.59
C GLN A 157 -14.34 -12.86 4.42
N LYS A 158 -13.05 -13.20 4.29
CA LYS A 158 -12.16 -12.68 3.24
C LYS A 158 -12.44 -13.34 1.90
N GLY A 159 -12.37 -12.56 0.83
CA GLY A 159 -12.46 -13.04 -0.55
C GLY A 159 -11.95 -12.02 -1.55
N SER A 160 -11.94 -12.43 -2.82
CA SER A 160 -11.46 -11.59 -3.93
C SER A 160 -12.52 -10.60 -4.40
N ILE A 161 -12.12 -9.36 -4.65
CA ILE A 161 -13.04 -8.31 -5.09
C ILE A 161 -13.25 -8.39 -6.60
N VAL A 162 -14.52 -8.47 -6.99
CA VAL A 162 -15.00 -8.47 -8.37
C VAL A 162 -15.96 -7.29 -8.58
N VAL A 163 -15.82 -6.58 -9.69
CA VAL A 163 -16.59 -5.35 -9.97
C VAL A 163 -17.31 -5.44 -11.32
N THR A 164 -18.56 -4.99 -11.35
CA THR A 164 -19.35 -4.75 -12.56
C THR A 164 -19.75 -3.28 -12.64
N HIS A 165 -19.31 -2.56 -13.67
CA HIS A 165 -19.62 -1.13 -13.82
C HIS A 165 -20.91 -0.94 -14.63
N LEU A 166 -21.84 -0.14 -14.10
CA LEU A 166 -23.18 -0.02 -14.70
C LEU A 166 -23.37 1.19 -15.63
N ILE A 167 -22.47 2.18 -15.58
CA ILE A 167 -22.60 3.42 -16.36
C ILE A 167 -21.55 3.59 -17.48
N ARG A 168 -20.54 2.72 -17.55
CA ARG A 168 -19.50 2.80 -18.59
C ARG A 168 -19.99 2.20 -19.91
N ARG A 169 -20.01 3.01 -20.97
CA ARG A 169 -20.38 2.57 -22.33
C ARG A 169 -19.20 2.05 -23.14
N LEU A 170 -18.03 2.64 -22.96
CA LEU A 170 -16.79 2.22 -23.63
C LEU A 170 -15.99 1.36 -22.64
N GLN A 171 -15.71 0.11 -23.01
CA GLN A 171 -15.10 -0.92 -22.16
C GLN A 171 -15.88 -1.20 -20.86
N PRO A 172 -17.13 -1.68 -20.94
CA PRO A 172 -17.89 -2.07 -19.76
C PRO A 172 -17.21 -3.24 -19.05
N MET A 173 -16.85 -3.04 -17.79
CA MET A 173 -16.30 -4.10 -16.95
C MET A 173 -17.45 -4.91 -16.37
N ILE A 174 -17.48 -6.21 -16.64
CA ILE A 174 -18.50 -7.13 -16.12
C ILE A 174 -17.78 -8.24 -15.35
N ARG A 175 -18.10 -8.37 -14.06
CA ARG A 175 -17.44 -9.28 -13.13
C ARG A 175 -15.91 -9.27 -13.27
N TYR A 176 -15.34 -8.07 -13.34
CA TYR A 176 -13.90 -7.89 -13.49
C TYR A 176 -13.18 -8.12 -12.16
N PRO A 177 -12.18 -9.03 -12.10
CA PRO A 177 -11.39 -9.24 -10.90
C PRO A 177 -10.40 -8.10 -10.72
N THR A 178 -10.47 -7.42 -9.58
CA THR A 178 -9.56 -6.31 -9.25
C THR A 178 -8.15 -6.80 -8.87
N GLY A 179 -8.05 -8.06 -8.44
CA GLY A 179 -6.85 -8.63 -7.84
C GLY A 179 -6.60 -8.17 -6.40
N ASP A 180 -7.61 -7.61 -5.74
CA ASP A 180 -7.62 -7.21 -4.33
C ASP A 180 -8.47 -8.16 -3.45
N ILE A 181 -8.12 -8.26 -2.18
CA ILE A 181 -8.85 -8.99 -1.14
C ILE A 181 -9.60 -8.00 -0.24
N ALA A 182 -10.84 -8.31 0.06
CA ALA A 182 -11.63 -7.62 1.07
C ALA A 182 -12.45 -8.61 1.91
N SER A 183 -13.03 -8.09 2.98
CA SER A 183 -14.16 -8.71 3.68
C SER A 183 -15.27 -7.67 3.82
N TRP A 184 -16.51 -8.11 3.90
CA TRP A 184 -17.61 -7.22 4.27
C TRP A 184 -17.46 -6.84 5.76
N ALA A 185 -17.48 -5.55 6.07
CA ALA A 185 -17.65 -5.07 7.44
C ALA A 185 -19.15 -4.97 7.77
N ASP A 186 -19.95 -4.57 6.77
CA ASP A 186 -21.41 -4.61 6.80
C ASP A 186 -21.93 -4.83 5.38
N TYR A 187 -22.26 -6.08 5.05
CA TYR A 187 -22.80 -6.44 3.74
C TYR A 187 -24.11 -5.70 3.41
N SER A 188 -24.98 -5.47 4.39
CA SER A 188 -26.29 -4.87 4.15
C SER A 188 -26.20 -3.39 3.77
N ASN A 189 -25.15 -2.71 4.24
CA ASN A 189 -24.84 -1.32 3.89
C ASN A 189 -23.74 -1.18 2.84
N GLU A 190 -23.29 -2.31 2.25
CA GLU A 190 -22.21 -2.39 1.27
C GLU A 190 -20.90 -1.75 1.76
N ILE A 191 -20.58 -1.95 3.03
CA ILE A 191 -19.33 -1.49 3.65
C ILE A 191 -18.34 -2.66 3.71
N PHE A 192 -17.14 -2.46 3.18
CA PHE A 192 -16.09 -3.46 3.10
C PHE A 192 -14.77 -2.93 3.65
N GLN A 193 -13.95 -3.84 4.17
CA GLN A 193 -12.59 -3.57 4.60
C GLN A 193 -11.61 -4.15 3.58
N LEU A 194 -10.64 -3.33 3.14
CA LEU A 194 -9.62 -3.73 2.18
C LEU A 194 -8.43 -4.39 2.90
N HIS A 195 -8.03 -5.59 2.47
CA HIS A 195 -6.90 -6.35 3.01
C HIS A 195 -5.64 -6.34 2.11
N GLY A 196 -5.67 -5.57 1.02
CA GLY A 196 -4.58 -5.48 0.04
C GLY A 196 -4.80 -6.38 -1.18
N ARG A 197 -3.73 -6.76 -1.88
CA ARG A 197 -3.81 -7.52 -3.13
C ARG A 197 -3.87 -9.03 -2.91
N ASP A 198 -4.80 -9.69 -3.62
CA ASP A 198 -4.88 -11.15 -3.83
C ASP A 198 -3.60 -11.67 -4.50
N SER A 199 -3.02 -10.85 -5.39
CA SER A 199 -1.95 -11.23 -6.31
C SER A 199 -0.56 -10.70 -5.98
N VAL A 200 -0.37 -9.89 -4.94
CA VAL A 200 0.99 -9.56 -4.45
C VAL A 200 1.27 -10.49 -3.29
N GLY A 201 1.30 -11.77 -3.59
CA GLY A 201 2.07 -12.73 -2.82
C GLY A 201 3.40 -12.94 -3.50
N LEU A 202 4.46 -12.94 -2.70
CA LEU A 202 5.75 -13.40 -3.14
C LEU A 202 5.63 -14.87 -3.58
N LYS A 203 6.02 -15.15 -4.83
CA LYS A 203 6.12 -16.51 -5.34
C LYS A 203 7.58 -16.94 -5.40
N ILE A 204 7.90 -17.96 -4.61
CA ILE A 204 9.20 -18.59 -4.57
C ILE A 204 9.01 -20.11 -4.66
N ILE A 205 9.63 -20.74 -5.66
CA ILE A 205 9.28 -22.10 -6.12
C ILE A 205 7.76 -22.18 -6.39
N ASN A 206 7.01 -23.02 -5.67
CA ASN A 206 5.55 -23.14 -5.73
C ASN A 206 4.88 -22.68 -4.40
N THR A 207 5.63 -21.95 -3.56
CA THR A 207 5.14 -21.34 -2.33
C THR A 207 4.64 -19.94 -2.63
N HIS A 208 3.43 -19.64 -2.18
CA HIS A 208 2.82 -18.32 -2.25
C HIS A 208 2.79 -17.71 -0.85
N LEU A 209 3.39 -16.53 -0.70
CA LEU A 209 3.49 -15.82 0.57
C LEU A 209 2.87 -14.42 0.44
N PRO A 210 1.66 -14.19 0.96
CA PRO A 210 0.99 -12.88 0.86
C PRO A 210 1.84 -11.77 1.50
N ILE A 211 2.13 -10.69 0.77
CA ILE A 211 3.03 -9.62 1.25
C ILE A 211 2.51 -8.98 2.54
N ALA A 212 1.20 -8.83 2.71
CA ALA A 212 0.60 -8.29 3.93
C ALA A 212 0.99 -9.11 5.17
N VAL A 213 0.91 -10.44 5.07
CA VAL A 213 1.27 -11.38 6.14
C VAL A 213 2.78 -11.33 6.43
N LEU A 214 3.61 -11.18 5.38
CA LEU A 214 5.05 -11.05 5.57
C LEU A 214 5.41 -9.74 6.31
N ARG A 215 4.72 -8.64 6.01
CA ARG A 215 4.91 -7.35 6.69
C ARG A 215 4.50 -7.42 8.16
N GLU A 216 3.34 -8.01 8.45
CA GLU A 216 2.89 -8.26 9.82
C GLU A 216 3.91 -9.10 10.60
N THR A 217 4.41 -10.17 9.98
CA THR A 217 5.45 -11.03 10.60
C THR A 217 6.73 -10.26 10.94
N ILE A 218 7.15 -9.34 10.06
CA ILE A 218 8.31 -8.47 10.25
C ILE A 218 8.06 -7.53 11.43
N GLU A 219 6.90 -6.85 11.47
CA GLU A 219 6.53 -5.94 12.57
C GLU A 219 6.50 -6.66 13.92
N GLU A 220 5.87 -7.83 14.02
CA GLU A 220 5.83 -8.62 15.26
C GLU A 220 7.21 -9.17 15.68
N SER A 221 8.12 -9.34 14.71
CA SER A 221 9.46 -9.84 14.99
C SER A 221 10.37 -8.77 15.54
N LEU A 222 10.26 -7.55 15.03
CA LEU A 222 11.08 -6.38 15.36
C LEU A 222 10.53 -5.53 16.50
N GLY A 223 9.22 -5.50 16.68
CA GLY A 223 8.52 -4.52 17.50
C GLY A 223 7.88 -3.41 16.65
N GLU A 224 6.74 -2.91 17.13
CA GLU A 224 5.93 -1.90 16.44
C GLU A 224 6.74 -0.61 16.20
N GLY A 225 6.70 -0.09 14.97
CA GLY A 225 7.36 1.16 14.58
C GLY A 225 8.88 1.09 14.32
N VAL A 226 9.51 -0.08 14.50
CA VAL A 226 10.95 -0.25 14.25
C VAL A 226 11.27 -0.27 12.75
N SER A 227 10.49 -1.03 11.97
CA SER A 227 10.59 -1.03 10.51
C SER A 227 9.81 0.14 9.92
N GLN A 228 10.44 0.86 9.01
CA GLN A 228 9.84 1.97 8.25
C GLN A 228 9.37 1.53 6.85
N GLY A 229 9.57 0.26 6.49
CA GLY A 229 9.25 -0.30 5.18
C GLY A 229 10.03 -1.58 4.90
N SER A 230 9.59 -2.33 3.90
CA SER A 230 10.27 -3.55 3.46
C SER A 230 10.07 -3.86 1.98
N GLN A 231 11.09 -4.49 1.38
CA GLN A 231 11.04 -5.10 0.04
C GLN A 231 11.44 -6.58 0.12
N PHE A 232 10.87 -7.39 -0.76
CA PHE A 232 11.10 -8.83 -0.83
C PHE A 232 11.85 -9.13 -2.13
N VAL A 233 13.11 -9.52 -2.00
CA VAL A 233 13.99 -9.79 -3.14
C VAL A 233 14.09 -11.29 -3.33
N VAL A 234 13.75 -11.78 -4.52
CA VAL A 234 13.96 -13.19 -4.88
C VAL A 234 15.21 -13.27 -5.74
N ARG A 235 16.18 -14.06 -5.28
CA ARG A 235 17.46 -14.31 -5.96
C ARG A 235 17.62 -15.79 -6.26
N ARG A 236 18.56 -16.11 -7.16
CA ARG A 236 19.12 -17.46 -7.25
C ARG A 236 20.36 -17.51 -6.37
N SER A 237 20.47 -18.52 -5.51
CA SER A 237 21.66 -18.68 -4.67
C SER A 237 22.88 -18.95 -5.55
N ASN A 238 23.99 -18.26 -5.28
CA ASN A 238 25.24 -18.49 -6.01
C ASN A 238 25.70 -19.94 -5.81
N GLY A 239 25.92 -20.67 -6.91
CA GLY A 239 26.44 -22.04 -6.88
C GLY A 239 25.42 -23.14 -6.54
N SER A 240 24.12 -22.84 -6.48
CA SER A 240 23.07 -23.87 -6.35
C SER A 240 21.82 -23.55 -7.19
N ASP A 241 20.97 -24.56 -7.38
CA ASP A 241 19.64 -24.38 -7.99
C ASP A 241 18.59 -23.87 -6.99
N ALA A 242 19.00 -23.59 -5.74
CA ALA A 242 18.10 -23.08 -4.72
C ALA A 242 17.74 -21.60 -4.97
N GLN A 243 16.49 -21.26 -4.66
CA GLN A 243 16.04 -19.87 -4.64
C GLN A 243 16.27 -19.28 -3.25
N GLU A 244 16.69 -18.02 -3.21
CA GLU A 244 16.89 -17.27 -1.98
C GLU A 244 15.81 -16.19 -1.89
N LEU A 245 15.23 -16.02 -0.70
CA LEU A 245 14.48 -14.83 -0.35
C LEU A 245 15.33 -13.96 0.56
N THR A 246 15.56 -12.73 0.14
CA THR A 246 16.15 -11.67 0.95
C THR A 246 15.09 -10.65 1.31
N ILE A 247 14.90 -10.39 2.60
CA ILE A 247 14.01 -9.33 3.08
C ILE A 247 14.86 -8.08 3.32
N ARG A 248 14.66 -7.04 2.50
CA ARG A 248 15.24 -5.72 2.76
C ARG A 248 14.34 -4.97 3.72
N ILE A 249 14.85 -4.63 4.90
CA ILE A 249 14.11 -3.95 5.97
C ILE A 249 14.68 -2.55 6.13
N VAL A 250 13.82 -1.54 6.03
CA VAL A 250 14.20 -0.14 6.26
C VAL A 250 14.24 0.13 7.75
N ALA A 251 15.41 -0.08 8.35
CA ALA A 251 15.69 0.18 9.76
C ALA A 251 17.20 0.19 9.99
N LYS A 252 17.63 0.75 11.12
CA LYS A 252 19.02 0.57 11.59
C LYS A 252 19.22 -0.89 11.97
N GLU A 253 20.30 -1.49 11.52
CA GLU A 253 20.68 -2.85 11.91
C GLU A 253 20.75 -2.98 13.45
N PRO A 254 19.98 -3.90 14.04
CA PRO A 254 19.97 -4.12 15.47
C PRO A 254 21.11 -5.07 15.87
N ALA A 255 21.56 -4.97 17.11
CA ALA A 255 22.64 -5.82 17.64
C ALA A 255 22.32 -7.34 17.61
N ASN A 256 21.04 -7.70 17.50
CA ASN A 256 20.54 -9.07 17.47
C ASN A 256 19.99 -9.48 16.08
N ALA A 257 20.55 -8.94 14.99
CA ALA A 257 20.07 -9.16 13.61
C ALA A 257 19.85 -10.64 13.26
N ASP A 258 20.78 -11.53 13.60
CA ASP A 258 20.66 -12.96 13.32
C ASP A 258 19.47 -13.61 14.03
N SER A 259 19.24 -13.23 15.30
CA SER A 259 18.10 -13.72 16.08
C SER A 259 16.77 -13.23 15.51
N VAL A 260 16.71 -11.99 15.01
CA VAL A 260 15.53 -11.44 14.33
C VAL A 260 15.23 -12.23 13.05
N ARG A 261 16.25 -12.49 12.24
CA ARG A 261 16.13 -13.29 11.00
C ARG A 261 15.61 -14.69 11.29
N GLU A 262 16.14 -15.36 12.32
CA GLU A 262 15.67 -16.68 12.75
C GLU A 262 14.21 -16.64 13.20
N LYS A 263 13.84 -15.64 14.00
CA LYS A 263 12.45 -15.44 14.47
C LYS A 263 11.48 -15.26 13.30
N ILE A 264 11.84 -14.44 12.30
CA ILE A 264 11.04 -14.25 11.07
C ILE A 264 10.93 -15.59 10.32
N ASN A 265 12.03 -16.32 10.15
CA ASN A 265 12.03 -17.60 9.46
C ASN A 265 11.14 -18.64 10.16
N THR A 266 11.21 -18.73 11.50
CA THR A 266 10.34 -19.61 12.29
C THR A 266 8.87 -19.29 12.07
N LYS A 267 8.50 -18.01 12.03
CA LYS A 267 7.11 -17.60 11.73
C LYS A 267 6.71 -17.93 10.30
N PHE A 268 7.60 -17.78 9.31
CA PHE A 268 7.30 -18.18 7.93
C PHE A 268 7.02 -19.69 7.83
N CYS A 269 7.79 -20.51 8.55
CA CYS A 269 7.52 -21.95 8.65
C CYS A 269 6.17 -22.27 9.29
N GLN A 270 5.67 -21.43 10.20
CA GLN A 270 4.34 -21.58 10.82
C GLN A 270 3.22 -21.14 9.87
N ILE A 271 3.46 -20.08 9.09
CA ILE A 271 2.49 -19.53 8.11
C ILE A 271 2.35 -20.45 6.90
N SER A 272 3.42 -21.13 6.49
CA SER A 272 3.43 -21.98 5.29
C SER A 272 4.21 -23.26 5.51
N ALA A 273 3.48 -24.39 5.59
CA ALA A 273 4.09 -25.72 5.65
C ALA A 273 5.01 -26.00 4.45
N LYS A 274 4.65 -25.50 3.26
CA LYS A 274 5.46 -25.62 2.05
C LYS A 274 6.80 -24.89 2.18
N TRP A 275 6.82 -23.70 2.77
CA TRP A 275 8.07 -22.97 3.02
C TRP A 275 9.06 -23.81 3.84
N ALA A 276 8.59 -24.40 4.94
CA ALA A 276 9.39 -25.27 5.79
C ALA A 276 9.90 -26.51 5.04
N GLU A 277 9.04 -27.13 4.22
CA GLU A 277 9.40 -28.28 3.39
C GLU A 277 10.48 -27.93 2.35
N HIS A 278 10.33 -26.81 1.64
CA HIS A 278 11.31 -26.39 0.63
C HIS A 278 12.66 -26.00 1.22
N GLN A 279 12.69 -25.42 2.42
CA GLN A 279 13.95 -25.19 3.13
C GLN A 279 14.61 -26.51 3.52
N LYS A 280 13.84 -27.46 4.08
CA LYS A 280 14.35 -28.79 4.45
C LYS A 280 14.91 -29.56 3.26
N ASN A 281 14.26 -29.45 2.10
CA ASN A 281 14.66 -30.13 0.87
C ASN A 281 15.74 -29.36 0.07
N GLY A 282 16.19 -28.20 0.55
CA GLY A 282 17.24 -27.40 -0.09
C GLY A 282 16.80 -26.65 -1.36
N TYR A 283 15.50 -26.56 -1.64
CA TYR A 283 14.96 -25.79 -2.77
C TYR A 283 14.89 -24.30 -2.48
N ILE A 284 14.73 -23.94 -1.21
CA ILE A 284 14.79 -22.57 -0.72
C ILE A 284 15.97 -22.48 0.23
N ALA A 285 16.87 -21.54 -0.04
CA ALA A 285 18.01 -21.25 0.83
C ALA A 285 17.55 -20.67 2.18
N LEU A 286 18.47 -20.62 3.13
CA LEU A 286 18.21 -19.97 4.41
C LEU A 286 17.84 -18.51 4.19
N LEU A 287 16.75 -18.06 4.84
CA LEU A 287 16.25 -16.69 4.74
C LEU A 287 17.36 -15.68 5.02
N GLN A 288 17.48 -14.67 4.16
CA GLN A 288 18.39 -13.55 4.33
C GLN A 288 17.64 -12.28 4.72
N VAL A 289 18.28 -11.41 5.50
CA VAL A 289 17.76 -10.08 5.87
C VAL A 289 18.84 -9.05 5.60
N GLU A 290 18.49 -8.00 4.86
CA GLU A 290 19.34 -6.85 4.56
C GLU A 290 18.74 -5.62 5.24
N TRP A 291 19.56 -4.88 5.99
CA TRP A 291 19.15 -3.62 6.63
C TRP A 291 19.53 -2.45 5.73
N ILE A 292 18.53 -1.69 5.30
CA ILE A 292 18.71 -0.63 4.30
C ILE A 292 18.17 0.71 4.80
N SER A 293 18.62 1.78 4.16
CA SER A 293 18.01 3.11 4.28
C SER A 293 16.90 3.33 3.23
N VAL A 294 16.08 4.37 3.43
CA VAL A 294 14.92 4.66 2.57
C VAL A 294 15.34 4.92 1.12
N ASP A 295 16.49 5.57 0.90
CA ASP A 295 17.03 5.89 -0.43
C ASP A 295 17.47 4.66 -1.24
N GLN A 296 17.63 3.52 -0.57
CA GLN A 296 17.97 2.26 -1.22
C GLN A 296 16.73 1.48 -1.70
N LEU A 297 15.51 1.96 -1.38
CA LEU A 297 14.27 1.36 -1.86
C LEU A 297 14.13 1.50 -3.38
N GLN A 298 13.91 0.37 -4.05
CA GLN A 298 13.67 0.37 -5.49
C GLN A 298 12.23 0.74 -5.82
N LEU A 299 12.04 1.68 -6.75
CA LEU A 299 10.73 2.14 -7.21
C LEU A 299 10.37 1.48 -8.54
N LYS A 300 9.07 1.24 -8.76
CA LYS A 300 8.53 0.88 -10.09
C LYS A 300 8.59 2.11 -11.00
N GLY A 301 8.47 1.90 -12.31
CA GLY A 301 8.35 3.00 -13.29
C GLY A 301 7.17 3.96 -13.06
N SER A 302 6.23 3.61 -12.18
CA SER A 302 5.14 4.47 -11.71
C SER A 302 5.49 5.37 -10.51
N GLY A 303 6.71 5.31 -9.99
CA GLY A 303 7.16 6.03 -8.79
C GLY A 303 6.75 5.39 -7.45
N LYS A 304 5.96 4.32 -7.46
CA LYS A 304 5.59 3.55 -6.26
C LYS A 304 6.74 2.61 -5.84
N VAL A 305 6.90 2.34 -4.54
CA VAL A 305 7.86 1.33 -4.06
C VAL A 305 7.53 -0.04 -4.66
N SER A 306 8.55 -0.77 -5.12
CA SER A 306 8.35 -2.15 -5.57
C SER A 306 8.34 -3.10 -4.38
N ASP A 307 7.20 -3.72 -4.08
CA ASP A 307 7.10 -4.67 -2.97
C ASP A 307 8.00 -5.90 -3.19
N ILE A 308 8.04 -6.41 -4.43
CA ILE A 308 8.82 -7.58 -4.83
C ILE A 308 9.87 -7.13 -5.86
N LEU A 309 11.10 -7.58 -5.68
CA LEU A 309 12.19 -7.43 -6.63
C LEU A 309 12.58 -8.82 -7.16
N GLU A 310 12.54 -8.95 -8.47
CA GLU A 310 12.85 -10.20 -9.17
C GLU A 310 14.28 -10.13 -9.69
N GLU A 311 15.21 -10.75 -8.98
CA GLU A 311 16.64 -10.79 -9.30
C GLU A 311 17.11 -12.21 -9.69
N ARG A 312 16.16 -13.12 -10.01
CA ARG A 312 16.49 -14.47 -10.52
C ARG A 312 16.94 -14.50 -11.98
N PHE A 313 16.71 -13.41 -12.74
CA PHE A 313 16.93 -13.32 -14.19
C PHE A 313 17.85 -12.18 -14.58
#